data_AF-A0A246TPT3-F1
#
_entry.id   AF-A0A246TPT3-F1
#
_cell.length_a   1.000
_cell.length_b   1.000
_cell.length_c   1.000
_cell.angle_alpha   90.00
_cell.angle_beta   90.00
_cell.angle_gamma   90.00
#
_symmetry.space_group_name_H-M   'P 1'
#
loop_
_entity.id
_entity.type
_entity.pdbx_description
1 polymer ?
#
loop_
_entity_poly.entity_id
_entity_poly.type
_entity_poly.pdbx_seq_one_letter_code
_entity_poly.pdbx_strand_id
1 'polypeptide(L)' 'MTDEPCPPEVLPDLPRYEIRQDLRGRWVIIDTLTSLPAASDGRDFVGLSKRDAEDIARELNLSVAQGRDPLI' A
#
# COMPACT_ATOMS: atom_id res chain seq x y z
N MET A 1 32.56 4.25 -20.69
CA MET A 1 32.92 4.07 -19.26
C MET A 1 32.55 5.37 -18.57
N THR A 2 31.27 5.71 -18.48
CA THR A 2 30.32 5.17 -17.51
C THR A 2 28.94 5.04 -18.16
N ASP A 3 28.54 3.80 -18.42
CA ASP A 3 27.13 3.44 -18.47
C ASP A 3 26.70 3.44 -17.00
N GLU A 4 26.18 4.57 -16.54
CA GLU A 4 25.57 4.65 -15.21
C GLU A 4 24.24 3.91 -15.36
N PRO A 5 24.09 2.68 -14.82
CA PRO A 5 22.82 1.99 -14.91
C PRO A 5 21.80 2.89 -14.24
N CYS A 6 20.67 3.10 -14.92
CA CYS A 6 19.50 3.81 -14.44
C CYS A 6 19.37 3.69 -12.90
N PRO A 7 19.17 4.78 -12.15
CA PRO A 7 18.85 4.64 -10.73
C PRO A 7 17.69 3.65 -10.62
N PRO A 8 17.77 2.63 -9.74
CA PRO A 8 16.72 1.63 -9.66
C PRO A 8 15.43 2.36 -9.27
N GLU A 9 14.51 2.42 -10.24
CA GLU A 9 13.09 2.48 -9.95
C GLU A 9 12.67 3.58 -8.97
N VAL A 10 12.73 4.85 -9.41
CA VAL A 10 11.61 5.74 -9.04
C VAL A 10 10.41 5.17 -9.80
N LEU A 11 9.75 4.16 -9.23
CA LEU A 11 8.43 3.70 -9.68
C LEU A 11 7.46 4.84 -9.32
N PRO A 12 7.07 5.74 -10.23
CA PRO A 12 6.38 6.96 -9.84
C PRO A 12 4.90 6.73 -9.50
N ASP A 13 4.43 5.48 -9.48
CA ASP A 13 2.98 5.20 -9.43
C ASP A 13 2.65 3.79 -8.94
N LEU A 14 3.54 3.14 -8.17
CA LEU A 14 3.13 1.90 -7.52
C LEU A 14 2.23 2.24 -6.33
N PRO A 15 1.03 1.67 -6.24
CA PRO A 15 0.17 1.87 -5.08
C PRO A 15 0.96 1.46 -3.83
N ARG A 16 1.10 2.40 -2.89
CA ARG A 16 1.71 2.15 -1.59
C ARG A 16 0.95 1.06 -0.83
N TYR A 17 -0.33 0.90 -1.11
CA TYR A 17 -1.20 -0.09 -0.48
C TYR A 17 -1.73 -1.09 -1.50
N GLU A 18 -1.40 -2.35 -1.31
CA GLU A 18 -1.87 -3.47 -2.13
C GLU A 18 -2.82 -4.37 -1.32
N ILE A 19 -3.88 -4.87 -1.95
CA ILE A 19 -4.77 -5.84 -1.31
C ILE A 19 -4.28 -7.26 -1.57
N ARG A 20 -4.13 -8.03 -0.51
CA ARG A 20 -3.76 -9.45 -0.57
C ARG A 20 -4.84 -10.30 0.06
N GLN A 21 -5.04 -11.50 -0.46
CA GLN A 21 -5.93 -12.47 0.17
C GLN A 21 -5.16 -13.27 1.22
N ASP A 22 -5.66 -13.27 2.44
CA ASP A 22 -5.17 -14.09 3.54
C ASP A 22 -5.65 -15.55 3.40
N LEU A 23 -4.96 -16.47 4.09
CA LEU A 23 -5.26 -17.91 4.13
C LEU A 23 -6.69 -18.24 4.56
N ARG A 24 -7.36 -17.33 5.29
CA ARG A 24 -8.77 -17.46 5.69
C ARG A 24 -9.77 -17.03 4.62
N GLY A 25 -9.30 -16.70 3.41
CA GLY A 25 -10.12 -16.16 2.33
C GLY A 25 -10.56 -14.71 2.52
N ARG A 26 -10.04 -14.03 3.55
CA ARG A 26 -10.29 -12.61 3.82
C ARG A 26 -9.24 -11.74 3.15
N TRP A 27 -9.50 -10.46 3.03
CA TRP A 27 -8.56 -9.52 2.42
C TRP A 27 -7.81 -8.74 3.49
N VAL A 28 -6.53 -8.50 3.22
CA VAL A 28 -5.64 -7.68 4.02
C VAL A 28 -5.02 -6.64 3.12
N ILE A 29 -4.83 -5.44 3.63
CA ILE A 29 -4.10 -4.39 2.93
C ILE A 29 -2.65 -4.48 3.39
N ILE A 30 -1.70 -4.51 2.47
CA ILE A 30 -0.26 -4.56 2.71
C ILE A 30 0.33 -3.26 2.20
N ASP A 31 1.12 -2.59 3.05
CA ASP A 31 1.92 -1.44 2.64
C ASP A 31 3.21 -1.95 1.97
N THR A 32 3.37 -1.66 0.69
CA THR A 32 4.54 -2.06 -0.11
C THR A 32 5.81 -1.30 0.30
N LEU A 33 5.67 -0.13 0.93
CA LEU A 33 6.80 0.66 1.44
C LEU A 33 7.37 0.05 2.72
N THR A 34 6.51 -0.38 3.64
CA THR A 34 6.95 -0.95 4.93
C THR A 34 7.00 -2.48 4.92
N SER A 35 6.44 -3.12 3.88
CA SER A 35 6.21 -4.57 3.80
C SER A 35 5.40 -5.13 4.98
N LEU A 36 4.62 -4.27 5.63
CA LEU A 36 3.78 -4.61 6.77
C LEU A 36 2.30 -4.58 6.37
N PRO A 37 1.41 -5.25 7.12
CA PRO A 37 -0.01 -4.97 7.01
C PRO A 37 -0.22 -3.47 7.17
N ALA A 38 -0.97 -2.86 6.25
CA ALA A 38 -1.38 -1.49 6.40
C ALA A 38 -2.11 -1.38 7.73
N ALA A 39 -1.55 -0.58 8.63
CA ALA A 39 -2.13 -0.25 9.90
C ALA A 39 -2.25 1.26 9.95
N SER A 40 -3.45 1.77 10.17
CA SER A 40 -3.67 3.19 10.44
C SER A 40 -4.19 3.32 11.86
N ASP A 41 -3.63 4.26 12.62
CA ASP A 41 -4.08 4.57 13.98
C ASP A 41 -4.09 3.36 14.94
N GLY A 42 -3.13 2.44 14.78
CA GLY A 42 -3.01 1.23 15.59
C GLY A 42 -4.02 0.13 15.26
N ARG A 43 -4.78 0.25 14.17
CA ARG A 43 -5.66 -0.81 13.65
C ARG A 43 -5.11 -1.38 12.36
N ASP A 44 -4.84 -2.68 12.38
CA ASP A 44 -4.45 -3.44 11.20
C ASP A 44 -5.66 -3.64 10.28
N PHE A 45 -5.51 -3.33 9.00
CA PHE A 45 -6.53 -3.58 7.97
C PHE A 45 -6.50 -5.06 7.52
N VAL A 46 -6.73 -5.97 8.48
CA VAL A 46 -6.75 -7.43 8.29
C VAL A 46 -8.17 -7.98 8.38
N GLY A 47 -8.51 -8.93 7.52
CA GLY A 47 -9.79 -9.63 7.61
C GLY A 47 -10.97 -8.90 6.96
N LEU A 48 -10.69 -7.98 6.04
CA LEU A 48 -11.66 -7.19 5.30
C LEU A 48 -12.37 -8.01 4.22
N SER A 49 -13.55 -7.55 3.81
CA SER A 49 -14.18 -8.03 2.58
C SER A 49 -13.40 -7.51 1.37
N LYS A 50 -13.49 -8.18 0.22
CA LYS A 50 -12.85 -7.72 -1.02
C LYS A 50 -13.17 -6.25 -1.32
N ARG A 51 -14.46 -5.91 -1.26
CA ARG A 51 -14.95 -4.56 -1.57
C ARG A 51 -14.43 -3.52 -0.57
N ASP A 52 -14.41 -3.84 0.72
CA ASP A 52 -13.86 -2.95 1.76
C ASP A 52 -12.35 -2.76 1.58
N ALA A 53 -11.62 -3.84 1.30
CA ALA A 53 -10.17 -3.77 1.05
C ALA A 53 -9.85 -2.95 -0.19
N GLU A 54 -10.58 -3.13 -1.29
CA GLU A 54 -10.42 -2.35 -2.53
C GLU A 54 -10.69 -0.86 -2.29
N ASP A 55 -11.76 -0.52 -1.56
CA ASP A 55 -12.15 0.86 -1.27
C ASP A 55 -11.12 1.57 -0.39
N ILE A 56 -10.71 0.92 0.71
CA ILE A 56 -9.71 1.47 1.63
C ILE A 56 -8.33 1.56 0.97
N ALA A 57 -7.88 0.53 0.24
CA ALA A 57 -6.60 0.60 -0.46
C ALA A 57 -6.60 1.72 -1.49
N ARG A 58 -7.71 1.92 -2.21
CA ARG A 58 -7.86 3.04 -3.15
C ARG A 58 -7.80 4.39 -2.44
N GLU A 59 -8.51 4.57 -1.33
CA GLU A 59 -8.52 5.82 -0.56
C GLU A 59 -7.15 6.14 0.04
N LEU A 60 -6.47 5.13 0.58
CA LEU A 60 -5.12 5.25 1.13
C LEU A 60 -4.10 5.59 0.04
N ASN A 61 -4.18 4.92 -1.12
CA ASN A 61 -3.35 5.26 -2.27
C ASN A 61 -3.62 6.67 -2.78
N LEU A 62 -4.88 7.11 -2.84
CA LEU A 62 -5.26 8.48 -3.20
C LEU A 62 -4.72 9.51 -2.20
N SER A 63 -4.75 9.23 -0.90
CA SER A 63 -4.22 10.13 0.13
C SER A 63 -2.70 10.25 0.05
N VAL A 64 -2.00 9.14 -0.19
CA VAL A 64 -0.54 9.11 -0.40
C VAL A 64 -0.15 9.79 -1.71
N ALA A 65 -0.86 9.51 -2.81
CA ALA A 65 -0.61 10.12 -4.12
C ALA A 65 -0.84 11.65 -4.09
N GLN A 66 -1.73 12.13 -3.23
CA GLN A 66 -1.92 13.57 -2.98
C GLN A 66 -0.80 14.19 -2.13
N GLY A 67 0.26 13.45 -1.78
CA GLY A 67 1.39 13.94 -1.00
C GLY A 67 1.02 14.27 0.46
N ARG A 68 -0.13 13.79 0.92
CA ARG A 68 -0.57 13.97 2.30
C ARG A 68 0.04 12.84 3.10
N ASP A 69 1.25 13.08 3.61
CA ASP A 69 1.92 12.18 4.53
C ASP A 69 0.95 11.87 5.69
N PRO A 70 0.45 10.63 5.83
CA PRO A 70 -0.57 10.32 6.84
C PRO A 70 0.05 10.10 8.23
N LEU A 71 1.28 10.58 8.46
CA LEU A 71 2.04 10.41 9.70
C LEU A 71 2.19 11.69 10.54
N ILE A 72 1.37 12.72 10.31
CA ILE A 72 1.34 13.95 11.13
C ILE A 72 -0.09 14.33 11.54
#